data_AF-A0A410UM55-F1
#
_entry.id   AF-A0A410UM55-F1
#
_cell.length_a   1.000
_cell.length_b   1.000
_cell.length_c   1.000
_cell.angle_alpha   90.00
_cell.angle_beta   90.00
_cell.angle_gamma   90.00
#
_symmetry.space_group_name_H-M   'P 1'
#
loop_
_entity.id
_entity.type
_entity.pdbx_description
1 polymer ?
#
loop_
_entity_poly.entity_id
_entity_poly.type
_entity_poly.pdbx_seq_one_letter_code
_entity_poly.pdbx_strand_id
1 'polypeptide(L)'
;MRVILKYHFRRCQCLTFLVTLLGVRGAVAQDNSTPEVITKAFYSWYIRIDSQGKFPLLDDRIFLYVEKKTINALRGDYRRGTLPGDGDYFTKVQDYDEKDWENSMAVHPAIMLEGVAVVPITFGSNEKVSVLVFLRK
;
A
#
# COMPACT_ATOMS: atom_id res chain seq x y z
N MET A 1 -6.63 -4.97 5.95
CA MET A 1 -5.41 -5.25 5.14
C MET A 1 -4.66 -3.95 4.87
N ARG A 2 -3.33 -3.99 4.71
CA ARG A 2 -2.49 -2.80 4.48
C ARG A 2 -1.41 -3.04 3.42
N VAL A 3 -1.03 -1.97 2.70
CA VAL A 3 0.06 -1.97 1.73
C VAL A 3 1.42 -2.13 2.43
N ILE A 4 2.31 -2.95 1.86
CA ILE A 4 3.63 -3.26 2.43
C ILE A 4 4.80 -2.93 1.50
N LEU A 5 5.94 -2.61 2.10
CA LEU A 5 7.23 -2.47 1.41
C LEU A 5 7.67 -3.80 0.81
N LYS A 6 8.17 -3.81 -0.43
CA LYS A 6 8.75 -5.00 -1.05
C LYS A 6 10.27 -4.87 -1.15
N TYR A 7 10.96 -5.24 -0.08
CA TYR A 7 12.40 -5.57 -0.09
C TYR A 7 12.64 -6.80 0.80
N HIS A 8 13.59 -7.63 0.37
CA HIS A 8 13.83 -9.04 0.73
C HIS A 8 13.40 -9.60 2.11
N PHE A 9 12.93 -10.85 1.99
CA PHE A 9 12.74 -11.88 3.01
C PHE A 9 14.00 -12.09 3.88
N ARG A 10 13.90 -11.88 5.20
CA ARG A 10 14.85 -12.43 6.16
C ARG A 10 14.10 -13.28 7.20
N ARG A 11 14.31 -14.60 7.10
CA ARG A 11 14.07 -15.56 8.17
C ARG A 11 14.97 -15.22 9.35
N CYS A 12 14.40 -15.13 10.55
CA CYS A 12 15.13 -15.42 11.78
C CYS A 12 14.16 -16.05 12.79
N GLN A 13 14.62 -17.15 13.38
CA GLN A 13 13.84 -18.16 14.08
C GLN A 13 13.93 -17.94 15.60
N CYS A 14 12.95 -18.50 16.32
CA CYS A 14 12.90 -18.73 17.77
C CYS A 14 12.60 -17.53 18.68
N LEU A 15 11.42 -17.54 19.31
CA LEU A 15 11.31 -17.96 20.72
C LEU A 15 9.85 -18.30 21.06
N THR A 16 9.65 -19.50 21.58
CA THR A 16 8.40 -20.02 22.14
C THR A 16 8.01 -19.24 23.39
N PHE A 17 6.76 -18.84 23.53
CA PHE A 17 6.14 -18.65 24.85
C PHE A 17 4.72 -19.21 24.83
N LEU A 18 4.52 -20.22 25.68
CA LEU A 18 3.30 -20.98 25.86
C LEU A 18 2.51 -20.31 26.99
N VAL A 19 1.37 -19.68 26.69
CA VAL A 19 0.39 -19.27 27.71
C VAL A 19 -1.00 -19.64 27.23
N THR A 20 -1.63 -20.52 28.00
CA THR A 20 -2.97 -21.05 27.83
C THR A 20 -4.03 -20.13 28.45
N LEU A 21 -5.17 -20.08 27.76
CA LEU A 21 -6.56 -19.87 28.22
C LEU A 21 -6.92 -18.56 28.94
N LEU A 22 -7.67 -17.71 28.21
CA LEU A 22 -9.02 -17.28 28.60
C LEU A 22 -9.75 -16.80 27.33
N GLY A 23 -10.83 -17.52 26.97
CA GLY A 23 -11.60 -17.28 25.77
C GLY A 23 -12.47 -16.03 25.87
N VAL A 24 -11.97 -14.91 25.36
CA VAL A 24 -12.83 -13.81 24.93
C VAL A 24 -13.16 -14.06 23.46
N ARG A 25 -14.35 -14.57 23.17
CA ARG A 25 -14.92 -14.47 21.82
C ARG A 25 -15.27 -13.00 21.58
N GLY A 26 -14.24 -12.19 21.32
CA GLY A 26 -14.44 -10.92 20.64
C GLY A 26 -14.99 -11.25 19.27
N ALA A 27 -16.22 -10.83 18.98
CA ALA A 27 -16.70 -10.78 17.61
C ALA A 27 -15.73 -9.85 16.86
N VAL A 28 -14.74 -10.44 16.18
CA VAL A 28 -13.89 -9.70 15.25
C VAL A 28 -14.84 -9.24 14.17
N ALA A 29 -15.13 -7.94 14.14
CA ALA A 29 -15.78 -7.32 13.00
C ALA A 29 -14.93 -7.70 11.79
N GLN A 30 -15.47 -8.60 10.97
CA GLN A 30 -14.79 -9.06 9.77
C GLN A 30 -14.81 -7.86 8.84
N ASP A 31 -13.67 -7.17 8.76
CA ASP A 31 -13.43 -6.10 7.80
C ASP A 31 -13.61 -6.71 6.40
N ASN A 32 -14.81 -6.57 5.84
CA ASN A 32 -15.25 -7.15 4.58
C ASN A 32 -14.66 -6.41 3.37
N SER A 33 -13.69 -5.51 3.59
CA SER A 33 -13.01 -4.78 2.54
C SER A 33 -12.11 -5.72 1.74
N THR A 34 -12.39 -5.90 0.44
CA THR A 34 -11.54 -6.72 -0.44
C THR A 34 -10.20 -6.02 -0.73
N PRO A 35 -9.14 -6.76 -1.12
CA PRO A 35 -7.86 -6.15 -1.49
C PRO A 35 -7.99 -5.08 -2.58
N GLU A 36 -8.90 -5.29 -3.53
CA GLU A 36 -9.20 -4.38 -4.63
C GLU A 36 -9.84 -3.08 -4.12
N VAL A 37 -10.83 -3.19 -3.22
CA VAL A 37 -11.47 -2.01 -2.61
C VAL A 37 -10.46 -1.17 -1.83
N ILE A 38 -9.58 -1.82 -1.06
CA ILE A 38 -8.53 -1.14 -0.29
C ILE A 38 -7.52 -0.48 -1.22
N THR A 39 -7.12 -1.17 -2.30
CA THR A 39 -6.19 -0.63 -3.29
C THR A 39 -6.77 0.60 -3.99
N LYS A 40 -8.03 0.52 -4.43
CA LYS A 40 -8.71 1.66 -5.04
C LYS A 40 -8.79 2.84 -4.07
N ALA A 41 -9.23 2.58 -2.84
CA ALA A 41 -9.35 3.62 -1.82
C ALA A 41 -8.01 4.29 -1.50
N PHE A 42 -6.92 3.52 -1.45
CA PHE A 42 -5.58 4.05 -1.25
C PHE A 42 -5.19 5.01 -2.40
N TYR A 43 -5.27 4.58 -3.65
CA TYR A 43 -4.85 5.42 -4.77
C TYR A 43 -5.78 6.62 -5.02
N SER A 44 -7.10 6.47 -4.83
CA SER A 44 -8.02 7.61 -4.88
C SER A 44 -7.68 8.66 -3.81
N TRP A 45 -7.31 8.23 -2.60
CA TRP A 45 -6.82 9.16 -1.58
C TRP A 45 -5.46 9.75 -1.97
N TYR A 46 -4.52 8.92 -2.42
CA TYR A 46 -3.15 9.33 -2.75
C TYR A 46 -3.12 10.43 -3.80
N ILE A 47 -3.75 10.18 -4.95
CA ILE A 47 -3.82 11.12 -6.09
C ILE A 47 -4.51 12.42 -5.66
N ARG A 48 -5.56 12.34 -4.84
CA ARG A 48 -6.27 13.52 -4.33
C ARG A 48 -5.41 14.37 -3.40
N ILE A 49 -4.53 13.77 -2.60
CA ILE A 49 -3.61 14.53 -1.75
C ILE A 49 -2.51 15.18 -2.60
N ASP A 50 -1.99 14.44 -3.57
CA ASP A 50 -0.95 14.92 -4.49
C ASP A 50 -1.44 16.12 -5.33
N SER A 51 -2.66 16.04 -5.86
CA SER A 51 -3.29 17.13 -6.62
C SER A 51 -3.56 18.40 -5.81
N GLN A 52 -3.40 18.36 -4.48
CA GLN A 52 -3.43 19.52 -3.60
C GLN A 52 -2.04 20.14 -3.37
N GLY A 53 -1.03 19.71 -4.13
CA GLY A 53 0.37 20.14 -3.97
C GLY A 53 1.02 19.61 -2.69
N LYS A 54 0.48 18.54 -2.11
CA LYS A 54 1.00 17.93 -0.87
C LYS A 54 1.61 16.59 -1.17
N PHE A 55 2.78 16.33 -0.62
CA PHE A 55 3.40 15.02 -0.78
C PHE A 55 2.70 13.96 0.11
N PRO A 56 1.97 12.97 -0.46
CA PRO A 56 1.11 12.08 0.33
C PRO A 56 1.89 11.21 1.32
N LEU A 57 3.16 10.90 1.03
CA LEU A 57 4.04 10.18 1.96
C LEU A 57 4.18 10.89 3.32
N LEU A 58 4.03 12.21 3.37
CA LEU A 58 4.15 13.02 4.59
C LEU A 58 2.81 13.22 5.31
N ASP A 59 1.68 12.84 4.71
CA ASP A 59 0.36 12.92 5.34
C ASP A 59 0.13 11.70 6.26
N ASP A 60 -0.25 11.92 7.52
CA ASP A 60 -0.42 10.82 8.49
C ASP A 60 -1.65 9.94 8.20
N ARG A 61 -2.59 10.37 7.37
CA ARG A 61 -3.70 9.51 6.93
C ARG A 61 -3.23 8.36 6.06
N ILE A 62 -1.99 8.39 5.57
CA ILE A 62 -1.38 7.25 4.87
C ILE A 62 -1.36 5.98 5.74
N PHE A 63 -1.32 6.12 7.07
CA PHE A 63 -1.39 5.00 8.01
C PHE A 63 -2.77 4.33 8.06
N LEU A 64 -3.80 4.85 7.39
CA LEU A 64 -5.06 4.14 7.19
C LEU A 64 -4.92 3.02 6.15
N TYR A 65 -3.99 3.18 5.20
CA TYR A 65 -3.84 2.30 4.04
C TYR A 65 -2.56 1.47 4.06
N VAL A 66 -1.48 2.02 4.62
CA VAL A 66 -0.13 1.44 4.56
C VAL A 66 0.34 1.05 5.97
N GLU A 67 1.13 -0.02 6.06
CA GLU A 67 1.71 -0.41 7.35
C GLU A 67 2.69 0.63 7.88
N LYS A 68 2.64 0.86 9.21
CA LYS A 68 3.47 1.88 9.88
C LYS A 68 4.96 1.68 9.62
N LYS A 69 5.45 0.43 9.63
CA LYS A 69 6.86 0.13 9.35
C LYS A 69 7.29 0.52 7.93
N THR A 70 6.42 0.31 6.93
CA THR A 70 6.66 0.68 5.53
C THR A 70 6.81 2.19 5.40
N ILE A 71 5.87 2.94 5.97
CA ILE A 71 5.89 4.41 5.91
C ILE A 71 7.06 4.99 6.70
N ASN A 72 7.38 4.42 7.86
CA ASN A 72 8.55 4.87 8.63
C ASN A 72 9.86 4.65 7.87
N ALA A 73 10.00 3.52 7.18
CA ALA A 73 11.15 3.26 6.32
C ALA A 73 11.22 4.27 5.16
N LEU A 74 10.13 4.45 4.41
CA LEU A 74 10.06 5.39 3.28
C LEU A 74 10.30 6.84 3.70
N ARG A 75 9.73 7.29 4.82
CA ARG A 75 10.01 8.62 5.38
C ARG A 75 11.47 8.75 5.83
N GLY A 76 12.08 7.67 6.31
CA GLY A 76 13.51 7.62 6.62
C GLY A 76 14.36 7.82 5.37
N ASP A 77 14.05 7.09 4.30
CA ASP A 77 14.75 7.15 3.01
C ASP A 77 14.58 8.54 2.37
N TYR A 78 13.38 9.11 2.41
CA TYR A 78 13.09 10.47 1.95
C TYR A 78 13.95 11.52 2.64
N ARG A 79 14.06 11.49 3.97
CA ARG A 79 14.91 12.44 4.72
C ARG A 79 16.38 12.35 4.38
N ARG A 80 16.85 11.18 3.92
CA ARG A 80 18.24 10.97 3.49
C ARG A 80 18.46 11.25 2.01
N GLY A 81 17.42 11.57 1.24
CA GLY A 81 17.50 11.68 -0.21
C GLY A 81 17.80 10.34 -0.90
N THR A 82 17.40 9.22 -0.28
CA THR A 82 17.66 7.86 -0.76
C THR A 82 16.36 7.10 -1.03
N LEU A 83 15.29 7.78 -1.46
CA LEU A 83 14.09 7.08 -1.91
C LEU A 83 14.46 6.15 -3.08
N PRO A 84 13.95 4.92 -3.09
CA PRO A 84 14.35 3.96 -4.11
C PRO A 84 13.66 4.22 -5.45
N GLY A 85 14.43 4.13 -6.53
CA GLY A 85 13.97 4.32 -7.91
C GLY A 85 14.02 5.77 -8.37
N ASP A 86 13.73 5.99 -9.64
CA ASP A 86 13.83 7.31 -10.29
C ASP A 86 12.51 8.10 -10.28
N GLY A 87 11.54 7.69 -9.46
CA GLY A 87 10.21 8.29 -9.35
C GLY A 87 9.55 8.04 -8.00
N ASP A 88 8.29 8.40 -7.85
CA ASP A 88 7.55 8.19 -6.61
C ASP A 88 7.39 6.69 -6.30
N TYR A 89 7.48 6.34 -5.01
CA TYR A 89 7.48 4.94 -4.59
C TYR A 89 6.17 4.21 -4.93
N PHE A 90 5.02 4.88 -4.87
CA PHE A 90 3.70 4.27 -5.04
C PHE A 90 3.17 4.39 -6.47
N THR A 91 3.52 5.44 -7.21
CA THR A 91 3.09 5.62 -8.61
C THR A 91 4.11 5.14 -9.64
N LYS A 92 5.38 5.01 -9.25
CA LYS A 92 6.53 4.60 -10.09
C LYS A 92 6.84 5.55 -11.26
N VAL A 93 6.34 6.77 -11.21
CA VAL A 93 6.59 7.85 -12.18
C VAL A 93 7.02 9.13 -11.47
N GLN A 94 7.58 10.09 -12.21
CA GLN A 94 7.94 11.41 -11.67
C GLN A 94 6.76 12.38 -11.68
N ASP A 95 6.01 12.37 -12.78
CA ASP A 95 4.83 13.18 -13.03
C ASP A 95 3.73 12.35 -13.68
N TYR A 96 2.49 12.80 -13.52
CA TYR A 96 1.31 12.22 -14.14
C TYR A 96 0.18 13.25 -14.15
N ASP A 97 -0.78 13.10 -15.07
CA ASP A 97 -2.01 13.89 -15.04
C ASP A 97 -2.96 13.27 -13.99
N GLU A 98 -3.15 13.98 -12.87
CA GLU A 98 -3.93 13.48 -11.75
C GLU A 98 -5.39 13.24 -12.13
N LYS A 99 -5.94 14.07 -13.03
CA LYS A 99 -7.33 13.96 -13.48
C LYS A 99 -7.49 12.79 -14.44
N ASP A 100 -6.55 12.58 -15.35
CA ASP A 100 -6.55 11.41 -16.23
C ASP A 100 -6.47 10.13 -15.38
N TRP A 101 -5.53 10.08 -14.44
CA TRP A 101 -5.35 8.92 -13.58
C TRP A 101 -6.54 8.64 -12.67
N GLU A 102 -7.16 9.67 -12.09
CA GLU A 102 -8.38 9.52 -11.28
C GLU A 102 -9.54 8.92 -12.10
N ASN A 103 -9.65 9.27 -13.39
CA ASN A 103 -10.73 8.81 -14.27
C ASN A 103 -10.45 7.48 -14.97
N SER A 104 -9.18 7.09 -15.13
CA SER A 104 -8.76 5.90 -15.91
C SER A 104 -8.24 4.74 -15.05
N MET A 105 -8.30 4.87 -13.72
CA MET A 105 -7.84 3.84 -12.79
C MET A 105 -8.60 2.52 -12.95
N ALA A 106 -7.88 1.46 -13.31
CA ALA A 106 -8.39 0.11 -13.41
C ALA A 106 -7.74 -0.80 -12.37
N VAL A 107 -8.52 -1.26 -11.41
CA VAL A 107 -8.08 -2.22 -10.39
C VAL A 107 -8.42 -3.62 -10.88
N HIS A 108 -7.42 -4.50 -10.96
CA HIS A 108 -7.59 -5.87 -11.45
C HIS A 108 -7.79 -6.86 -10.30
N PRO A 109 -8.34 -8.06 -10.57
CA PRO A 109 -8.54 -9.09 -9.55
C PRO A 109 -7.24 -9.42 -8.80
N ALA A 110 -7.35 -9.58 -7.48
CA ALA A 110 -6.23 -9.94 -6.63
C ALA A 110 -5.72 -11.36 -6.92
N ILE A 111 -4.40 -11.51 -6.95
CA ILE A 111 -3.71 -12.79 -6.97
C ILE A 111 -3.25 -13.09 -5.54
N MET A 112 -3.72 -14.21 -4.98
CA MET A 112 -3.35 -14.61 -3.62
C MET A 112 -2.06 -15.45 -3.63
N LEU A 113 -1.02 -14.98 -2.94
CA LEU A 113 0.27 -15.65 -2.77
C LEU A 113 0.60 -15.78 -1.28
N GLU A 114 0.46 -16.98 -0.71
CA GLU A 114 0.81 -17.29 0.69
C GLU A 114 0.28 -16.25 1.72
N GLY A 115 -1.00 -15.88 1.60
CA GLY A 115 -1.64 -14.91 2.50
C GLY A 115 -1.33 -13.43 2.20
N VAL A 116 -0.61 -13.16 1.11
CA VAL A 116 -0.45 -11.83 0.52
C VAL A 116 -1.38 -11.70 -0.67
N ALA A 117 -2.20 -10.64 -0.70
CA ALA A 117 -2.91 -10.27 -1.91
C ALA A 117 -2.00 -9.39 -2.76
N VAL A 118 -1.83 -9.76 -4.03
CA VAL A 118 -1.16 -8.94 -5.04
C VAL A 118 -2.23 -8.38 -5.96
N VAL A 119 -2.43 -7.06 -5.93
CA VAL A 119 -3.44 -6.37 -6.72
C VAL A 119 -2.73 -5.57 -7.82
N PRO A 120 -2.86 -5.97 -9.09
CA PRO A 120 -2.44 -5.11 -10.19
C PRO A 120 -3.40 -3.93 -10.30
N ILE A 121 -2.85 -2.74 -10.50
CA ILE A 121 -3.61 -1.52 -10.80
C ILE A 121 -2.97 -0.84 -12.00
N THR A 122 -3.80 -0.34 -12.91
CA THR A 122 -3.39 0.41 -14.10
C THR A 122 -3.95 1.81 -14.05
N PHE A 123 -3.14 2.80 -14.42
CA PHE A 123 -3.49 4.21 -14.55
C PHE A 123 -3.20 4.70 -15.97
N GLY A 124 -3.82 5.81 -16.35
CA GLY A 124 -3.59 6.48 -17.63
C GLY A 124 -4.55 5.99 -18.72
N SER A 125 -5.14 6.93 -19.46
CA SER A 125 -5.99 6.61 -20.62
C SER A 125 -5.16 6.29 -21.87
N ASN A 126 -4.11 7.06 -22.13
CA ASN A 126 -3.20 6.91 -23.27
C ASN A 126 -1.93 6.15 -22.90
N GLU A 127 -1.07 6.76 -22.09
CA GLU A 127 0.15 6.15 -21.59
C GLU A 127 -0.14 5.38 -20.30
N LYS A 128 -0.22 4.06 -20.42
CA LYS A 128 -0.62 3.20 -19.31
C LYS A 128 0.54 2.88 -18.39
N VAL A 129 0.36 3.14 -17.11
CA VAL A 129 1.28 2.75 -16.03
C VAL A 129 0.62 1.68 -15.19
N SER A 130 1.33 0.59 -14.92
CA SER A 130 0.82 -0.50 -14.07
C SER A 130 1.72 -0.74 -12.87
N VAL A 131 1.12 -0.82 -11.68
CA VAL A 131 1.81 -1.07 -10.42
C VAL A 131 1.25 -2.34 -9.78
N LEU A 132 2.13 -3.12 -9.14
CA LEU A 132 1.73 -4.26 -8.32
C LEU A 132 1.70 -3.87 -6.85
N VAL A 133 0.53 -3.97 -6.24
CA VAL A 133 0.30 -3.60 -4.84
C VAL A 133 0.28 -4.87 -3.99
N PHE A 134 1.09 -4.88 -2.93
CA PHE A 134 1.18 -6.01 -2.02
C PHE A 134 0.43 -5.66 -0.73
N LEU A 135 -0.60 -6.45 -0.40
CA LEU A 135 -1.41 -6.27 0.81
C LEU A 135 -1.33 -7.50 1.70
N ARG A 136 -1.21 -7.27 3.02
CA ARG A 136 -1.37 -8.30 4.06
C ARG A 136 -2.53 -7.94 4.98
N LYS A 137 -3.11 -8.94 5.65
CA LYS A 137 -4.14 -8.70 6.69
C LYS A 137 -3.58 -7.86 7.83
#